data_AF-A0A0H2Y492-F1
#
_entry.id   AF-A0A0H2Y492-F1
#
_cell.length_a   1.000
_cell.length_b   1.000
_cell.length_c   1.000
_cell.angle_alpha   90.00
_cell.angle_beta   90.00
_cell.angle_gamma   90.00
#
_symmetry.space_group_name_H-M   'P 1'
#
loop_
_entity.id
_entity.type
_entity.pdbx_description
1 polymer ?
#
loop_
_entity_poly.entity_id
_entity_poly.type
_entity_poly.pdbx_seq_one_letter_code
_entity_poly.pdbx_strand_id
1 'polypeptide(L)'
;MHWIDPACLPETRGRVTQFLLNPHGEIDGLILNGDLQVHVPPHLGRELVRRVAVGDRIRVRGVKPRRAAMVAAVQLTGRDGVDINDDGPAHAAPPKPTHAARQPMESNGEVAFGLHGPKGELNGALLTSGVALRVPPHAAEALHDYLRPGVHVQAWGHGVVTPHGTTLDVSEIAELVDADAE
;
A
#
# COMPACT_ATOMS: atom_id res chain seq x y z
N MET A 1 -3.60 -9.22 15.50
CA MET A 1 -4.06 -8.05 16.28
C MET A 1 -5.35 -8.48 17.00
N HIS A 2 -5.28 -9.43 17.95
CA HIS A 2 -6.42 -10.31 18.28
C HIS A 2 -7.30 -9.87 19.46
N TRP A 3 -7.06 -8.70 20.04
CA TRP A 3 -7.74 -8.25 21.26
C TRP A 3 -8.63 -7.02 21.05
N ILE A 4 -8.71 -6.51 19.82
CA ILE A 4 -9.53 -5.34 19.47
C ILE A 4 -10.82 -5.85 18.82
N ASP A 5 -11.97 -5.54 19.42
CA ASP A 5 -13.28 -5.78 18.80
C ASP A 5 -13.47 -4.83 17.62
N PRO A 6 -13.57 -5.34 16.37
CA PRO A 6 -13.77 -4.49 15.20
C PRO A 6 -15.05 -3.66 15.29
N ALA A 7 -16.09 -4.11 15.99
CA ALA A 7 -17.34 -3.38 16.14
C ALA A 7 -17.21 -2.07 16.91
N CYS A 8 -16.15 -1.93 17.71
CA CYS A 8 -15.83 -0.72 18.45
C CYS A 8 -14.94 0.26 17.67
N LEU A 9 -14.52 -0.09 16.44
CA LEU A 9 -13.66 0.75 15.61
C LEU A 9 -14.48 1.63 14.65
N PRO A 10 -13.95 2.83 14.30
CA PRO A 10 -14.54 3.64 13.25
C PRO A 10 -14.68 2.87 11.94
N GLU A 11 -15.84 3.01 11.30
CA GLU A 11 -16.11 2.44 9.98
C GLU A 11 -15.95 3.50 8.88
N THR A 12 -15.16 3.16 7.86
CA THR A 12 -14.99 3.95 6.65
C THR A 12 -15.52 3.17 5.46
N ARG A 13 -16.24 3.85 4.56
CA ARG A 13 -16.78 3.26 3.32
C ARG A 13 -16.16 3.94 2.12
N GLY A 14 -15.80 3.16 1.11
CA GLY A 14 -15.18 3.71 -0.08
C GLY A 14 -15.14 2.74 -1.24
N ARG A 15 -14.82 3.27 -2.42
CA ARG A 15 -14.55 2.47 -3.61
C ARG A 15 -13.07 2.12 -3.67
N VAL A 16 -12.74 0.85 -3.87
CA VAL A 16 -11.34 0.44 -4.08
C VAL A 16 -10.89 0.97 -5.43
N THR A 17 -9.83 1.77 -5.45
CA THR A 17 -9.25 2.30 -6.69
C THR A 17 -8.01 1.54 -7.10
N GLN A 18 -7.27 0.96 -6.15
CA GLN A 18 -6.03 0.26 -6.41
C GLN A 18 -5.64 -0.68 -5.25
N PHE A 19 -4.94 -1.78 -5.53
CA PHE A 19 -4.23 -2.56 -4.53
C PHE A 19 -2.77 -2.11 -4.39
N LEU A 20 -2.25 -2.22 -3.18
CA LEU A 20 -0.84 -1.96 -2.88
C LEU A 20 -0.12 -3.29 -2.65
N LEU A 21 1.13 -3.33 -3.07
CA LEU A 21 2.00 -4.49 -2.92
C LEU A 21 3.21 -4.15 -2.05
N ASN A 22 3.62 -5.10 -1.23
CA ASN A 22 4.91 -5.09 -0.57
C ASN A 22 6.04 -5.44 -1.56
N PRO A 23 7.32 -5.23 -1.22
CA PRO A 23 8.46 -5.59 -2.08
C PRO A 23 8.53 -7.08 -2.50
N HIS A 24 7.75 -7.94 -1.85
CA HIS A 24 7.66 -9.37 -2.15
C HIS A 24 6.58 -9.71 -3.20
N GLY A 25 5.78 -8.72 -3.63
CA GLY A 25 4.68 -8.91 -4.56
C GLY A 25 3.37 -9.36 -3.90
N GLU A 26 3.28 -9.32 -2.58
CA GLU A 26 2.08 -9.66 -1.83
C GLU A 26 1.28 -8.40 -1.53
N ILE A 27 -0.04 -8.54 -1.48
CA ILE A 27 -0.93 -7.41 -1.21
C ILE A 27 -0.86 -7.05 0.27
N ASP A 28 -0.44 -5.83 0.55
CA ASP A 28 -0.29 -5.27 1.90
C ASP A 28 -1.18 -4.04 2.13
N GLY A 29 -2.06 -3.73 1.18
CA GLY A 29 -2.99 -2.63 1.31
C GLY A 29 -3.82 -2.37 0.06
N LEU A 30 -4.59 -1.30 0.14
CA LEU A 30 -5.41 -0.81 -0.95
C LEU A 30 -5.63 0.71 -0.80
N ILE A 31 -6.05 1.35 -1.89
CA ILE A 31 -6.48 2.74 -1.90
C ILE A 31 -8.00 2.79 -2.00
N LEU A 32 -8.63 3.52 -1.08
CA LEU A 32 -10.04 3.86 -1.11
C LEU A 32 -10.23 5.27 -1.66
N ASN A 33 -11.23 5.43 -2.52
CA ASN A 33 -11.67 6.70 -3.13
C ASN A 33 -10.58 7.46 -3.91
N GLY A 34 -9.37 6.91 -4.04
CA GLY A 34 -8.24 7.53 -4.71
C GLY A 34 -7.27 8.25 -3.78
N ASP A 35 -7.61 8.45 -2.51
CA ASP A 35 -6.87 9.33 -1.59
C ASP A 35 -6.64 8.75 -0.19
N LEU A 36 -7.30 7.63 0.15
CA LEU A 36 -7.18 7.01 1.46
C LEU A 36 -6.45 5.67 1.38
N GLN A 37 -5.25 5.62 1.92
CA GLN A 37 -4.53 4.37 2.10
C GLN A 37 -5.17 3.52 3.23
N VAL A 38 -5.45 2.27 2.92
CA VAL A 38 -5.82 1.23 3.89
C VAL A 38 -4.73 0.17 3.90
N HIS A 39 -4.04 0.04 5.03
CA HIS A 39 -3.05 -1.01 5.22
C HIS A 39 -3.73 -2.30 5.66
N VAL A 40 -3.31 -3.41 5.04
CA VAL A 40 -3.81 -4.75 5.32
C VAL A 40 -2.59 -5.66 5.50
N PRO A 41 -2.51 -6.45 6.58
CA PRO A 41 -1.41 -7.40 6.73
C PRO A 41 -1.28 -8.36 5.53
N PRO A 42 -0.05 -8.69 5.05
CA PRO A 42 0.15 -9.52 3.87
C PRO A 42 -0.56 -10.89 3.90
N HIS A 43 -0.74 -11.49 5.09
CA HIS A 43 -1.45 -12.77 5.22
C HIS A 43 -2.93 -12.71 4.82
N LEU A 44 -3.56 -11.53 4.91
CA LEU A 44 -4.94 -11.32 4.45
C LEU A 44 -5.02 -11.03 2.96
N GLY A 45 -3.91 -10.65 2.30
CA GLY A 45 -3.89 -10.22 0.90
C GLY A 45 -4.51 -11.26 -0.05
N ARG A 46 -4.24 -12.56 0.18
CA ARG A 46 -4.82 -13.65 -0.61
C ARG A 46 -6.33 -13.76 -0.46
N GLU A 47 -6.86 -13.56 0.75
CA GLU A 47 -8.31 -13.60 0.98
C GLU A 47 -8.99 -12.36 0.43
N LEU A 48 -8.36 -11.20 0.61
CA LEU A 48 -8.83 -9.92 0.13
C LEU A 48 -9.15 -9.97 -1.37
N VAL A 49 -8.23 -10.41 -2.23
CA VAL A 49 -8.46 -10.46 -3.69
C VAL A 49 -9.48 -11.47 -4.16
N ARG A 50 -9.88 -12.43 -3.31
CA ARG A 50 -10.97 -13.35 -3.65
C ARG A 50 -12.34 -12.71 -3.51
N ARG A 51 -12.46 -11.68 -2.66
CA ARG A 51 -13.74 -11.06 -2.27
C ARG A 51 -13.86 -9.60 -2.71
N VAL A 52 -12.75 -8.96 -3.01
CA VAL A 52 -12.66 -7.54 -3.35
C VAL A 52 -11.90 -7.39 -4.67
N ALA A 53 -12.45 -6.59 -5.57
CA ALA A 53 -11.81 -6.16 -6.80
C ALA A 53 -11.69 -4.63 -6.85
N VAL A 54 -10.79 -4.14 -7.71
CA VAL A 54 -10.75 -2.71 -8.05
C VAL A 54 -12.10 -2.31 -8.62
N GLY A 55 -12.67 -1.24 -8.06
CA GLY A 55 -13.96 -0.70 -8.40
C GLY A 55 -15.10 -1.11 -7.47
N ASP A 56 -14.90 -2.10 -6.60
CA ASP A 56 -15.89 -2.50 -5.60
C ASP A 56 -16.02 -1.44 -4.50
N ARG A 57 -17.22 -1.32 -3.92
CA ARG A 57 -17.45 -0.54 -2.69
C ARG A 57 -17.34 -1.48 -1.49
N ILE A 58 -16.44 -1.16 -0.57
CA ILE A 58 -16.19 -1.96 0.64
C ILE A 58 -16.41 -1.13 1.90
N ARG A 59 -16.52 -1.83 3.03
CA ARG A 59 -16.45 -1.22 4.37
C ARG A 59 -15.15 -1.63 5.04
N VAL A 60 -14.51 -0.70 5.73
CA VAL A 60 -13.26 -0.94 6.47
C VAL A 60 -13.46 -0.45 7.88
N ARG A 61 -13.19 -1.32 8.85
CA ARG A 61 -13.09 -0.98 10.26
C ARG A 61 -11.65 -1.10 10.69
N GLY A 62 -11.11 -0.05 11.28
CA GLY A 62 -9.68 0.01 11.52
C GLY A 62 -9.26 1.14 12.43
N VAL A 63 -7.96 1.17 12.73
CA VAL A 63 -7.33 2.18 13.57
C VAL A 63 -6.66 3.20 12.66
N LYS A 64 -6.94 4.49 12.89
CA LYS A 64 -6.24 5.59 12.22
C LYS A 64 -5.07 6.06 13.10
N PRO A 65 -3.80 5.90 12.67
CA PRO A 65 -2.66 6.46 13.39
C PRO A 65 -2.75 7.99 13.46
N ARG A 66 -2.28 8.59 14.56
CA ARG A 66 -2.39 10.06 14.77
C ARG A 66 -1.62 10.89 13.74
N ARG A 67 -0.50 10.35 13.23
CA ARG A 67 0.46 11.07 12.38
C ARG A 67 0.42 10.66 10.91
N ALA A 68 -0.53 9.82 10.50
CA ALA A 68 -0.60 9.34 9.12
C ALA A 68 -2.03 9.44 8.58
N ALA A 69 -2.14 9.83 7.32
CA ALA A 69 -3.40 9.85 6.57
C ALA A 69 -3.77 8.47 6.03
N MET A 70 -3.81 7.47 6.92
CA MET A 70 -4.05 6.08 6.57
C MET A 70 -4.89 5.36 7.63
N VAL A 71 -5.46 4.20 7.27
CA VAL A 71 -6.18 3.32 8.20
C VAL A 71 -5.51 1.95 8.21
N ALA A 72 -5.11 1.48 9.39
CA ALA A 72 -4.74 0.08 9.59
C ALA A 72 -6.02 -0.73 9.77
N ALA A 73 -6.37 -1.56 8.77
CA ALA A 73 -7.59 -2.34 8.79
C ALA A 73 -7.51 -3.49 9.82
N VAL A 74 -8.59 -3.65 10.58
CA VAL A 74 -8.82 -4.79 11.48
C VAL A 74 -9.91 -5.69 10.91
N GLN A 75 -10.90 -5.12 10.23
CA GLN A 75 -11.93 -5.84 9.48
C GLN A 75 -12.21 -5.14 8.15
N LEU A 76 -12.36 -5.93 7.08
CA LEU A 76 -12.83 -5.47 5.77
C LEU A 76 -14.09 -6.24 5.39
N THR A 77 -15.13 -5.56 4.93
CA THR A 77 -16.32 -6.21 4.37
C THR A 77 -16.35 -6.02 2.86
N GLY A 78 -16.32 -7.13 2.13
CA GLY A 78 -16.39 -7.14 0.67
C GLY A 78 -17.78 -6.86 0.10
N ARG A 79 -17.91 -6.94 -1.23
CA ARG A 79 -19.18 -6.73 -1.96
C ARG A 79 -20.25 -7.77 -1.64
N ASP A 80 -19.81 -8.98 -1.27
CA ASP A 80 -20.64 -10.11 -0.87
C ASP A 80 -21.19 -9.96 0.56
N GLY A 81 -20.80 -8.89 1.26
CA GLY A 81 -21.16 -8.65 2.64
C GLY A 81 -20.40 -9.53 3.63
N VAL A 82 -19.40 -10.31 3.17
CA VAL A 82 -18.61 -11.17 4.03
C VAL A 82 -17.46 -10.39 4.65
N ASP A 83 -17.30 -10.58 5.95
CA ASP A 83 -16.24 -9.96 6.74
C ASP A 83 -14.94 -10.75 6.66
N ILE A 84 -13.84 -10.02 6.46
CA ILE A 84 -12.45 -10.49 6.51
C ILE A 84 -11.82 -9.85 7.74
N ASN A 85 -11.51 -10.66 8.75
CA ASN A 85 -10.96 -10.19 10.02
C ASN A 85 -9.45 -10.46 10.09
N ASP A 86 -8.70 -9.52 10.68
CA ASP A 86 -7.30 -9.75 11.04
C ASP A 86 -7.18 -10.55 12.34
N ASP A 87 -7.39 -11.86 12.21
CA ASP A 87 -7.11 -12.82 13.27
C ASP A 87 -5.61 -13.17 13.33
N GLY A 88 -4.72 -12.27 12.90
CA GLY A 88 -3.26 -12.44 12.90
C GLY A 88 -2.74 -13.60 12.03
N PRO A 89 -1.42 -13.78 11.97
CA PRO A 89 -0.84 -14.90 11.23
C PRO A 89 -1.19 -16.23 11.92
N ALA A 90 -1.64 -17.20 11.13
CA ALA A 90 -1.91 -18.54 11.63
C ALA A 90 -0.67 -19.14 12.32
N HIS A 91 -0.86 -19.84 13.44
CA HIS A 91 0.23 -20.50 14.17
C HIS A 91 0.85 -21.68 13.42
N ALA A 92 0.15 -22.24 12.42
CA ALA A 92 0.73 -23.18 11.49
C ALA A 92 1.54 -22.42 10.45
N ALA A 93 2.83 -22.72 10.32
CA ALA A 93 3.68 -22.11 9.30
C ALA A 93 3.04 -22.36 7.92
N PRO A 94 2.53 -21.33 7.24
CA PRO A 94 2.04 -21.52 5.88
C PRO A 94 3.23 -21.94 5.00
N PRO A 95 2.98 -22.68 3.90
CA PRO A 95 4.03 -22.95 2.93
C PRO A 95 4.68 -21.61 2.53
N LYS A 96 6.03 -21.59 2.44
CA LYS A 96 6.77 -20.38 2.07
C LYS A 96 6.13 -19.79 0.80
N PRO A 97 5.67 -18.54 0.82
CA PRO A 97 5.08 -17.94 -0.37
C PRO A 97 6.11 -17.96 -1.49
N THR A 98 5.69 -18.38 -2.69
CA THR A 98 6.47 -18.19 -3.90
C THR A 98 6.49 -16.70 -4.19
N HIS A 99 7.57 -16.02 -3.80
CA HIS A 99 7.75 -14.61 -4.12
C HIS A 99 7.75 -14.43 -5.63
N ALA A 100 7.10 -13.36 -6.09
CA ALA A 100 7.20 -12.98 -7.48
C ALA A 100 8.66 -12.64 -7.81
N ALA A 101 9.06 -12.93 -9.05
CA ALA A 101 10.42 -12.64 -9.50
C ALA A 101 10.67 -11.12 -9.44
N ARG A 102 11.66 -10.72 -8.64
CA ARG A 102 12.15 -9.35 -8.60
C ARG A 102 13.09 -9.13 -9.76
N GLN A 103 12.88 -8.06 -10.52
CA GLN A 103 13.69 -7.71 -11.68
C GLN A 103 14.11 -6.25 -11.61
N PRO A 104 15.30 -5.89 -12.12
CA PRO A 104 15.69 -4.50 -12.27
C PRO A 104 14.60 -3.72 -13.01
N MET A 105 14.17 -2.61 -12.44
CA MET A 105 13.08 -1.80 -12.96
C MET A 105 13.35 -0.33 -12.62
N GLU A 106 12.89 0.54 -13.51
CA GLU A 106 12.84 1.97 -13.28
C GLU A 106 11.41 2.47 -13.46
N SER A 107 11.08 3.57 -12.79
CA SER A 107 9.78 4.22 -12.90
C SER A 107 9.92 5.71 -12.69
N ASN A 108 9.18 6.49 -13.46
CA ASN A 108 9.03 7.92 -13.22
C ASN A 108 7.57 8.35 -13.19
N GLY A 109 7.38 9.56 -12.67
CA GLY A 109 6.12 10.27 -12.69
C GLY A 109 5.94 11.14 -11.46
N GLU A 110 4.79 11.79 -11.43
CA GLU A 110 4.34 12.57 -10.29
C GLU A 110 3.96 11.66 -9.12
N VAL A 111 4.34 12.04 -7.91
CA VAL A 111 3.86 11.42 -6.68
C VAL A 111 2.41 11.83 -6.44
N ALA A 112 1.50 10.87 -6.38
CA ALA A 112 0.11 11.08 -5.97
C ALA A 112 0.02 11.34 -4.46
N PHE A 113 0.62 10.47 -3.63
CA PHE A 113 0.76 10.67 -2.19
C PHE A 113 1.75 9.72 -1.53
N GLY A 114 2.24 10.10 -0.35
CA GLY A 114 3.12 9.27 0.48
C GLY A 114 2.41 8.04 1.03
N LEU A 115 3.08 6.90 0.95
CA LEU A 115 2.63 5.62 1.51
C LEU A 115 3.20 5.40 2.91
N HIS A 116 2.39 4.79 3.76
CA HIS A 116 2.72 4.57 5.15
C HIS A 116 2.68 3.08 5.53
N GLY A 117 3.53 2.70 6.49
CA GLY A 117 3.51 1.39 7.12
C GLY A 117 2.40 1.27 8.18
N PRO A 118 2.28 0.10 8.83
CA PRO A 118 1.21 -0.21 9.77
C PRO A 118 1.18 0.70 11.00
N LYS A 119 2.30 1.34 11.37
CA LYS A 119 2.37 2.27 12.51
C LYS A 119 2.26 3.73 12.08
N GLY A 120 2.02 3.98 10.79
CA GLY A 120 1.94 5.32 10.22
C GLY A 120 3.30 5.95 9.92
N GLU A 121 4.37 5.15 9.88
CA GLU A 121 5.68 5.57 9.39
C GLU A 121 5.65 5.73 7.88
N LEU A 122 6.29 6.76 7.33
CA LEU A 122 6.46 6.89 5.88
C LEU A 122 7.32 5.73 5.38
N ASN A 123 6.89 5.06 4.31
CA ASN A 123 7.60 3.90 3.74
C ASN A 123 7.64 3.90 2.21
N GLY A 124 7.33 5.04 1.59
CA GLY A 124 7.28 5.15 0.14
C GLY A 124 6.30 6.19 -0.35
N ALA A 125 5.95 6.06 -1.62
CA ALA A 125 5.03 6.93 -2.33
C ALA A 125 4.27 6.15 -3.41
N LEU A 126 3.05 6.57 -3.71
CA LEU A 126 2.30 6.08 -4.87
C LEU A 126 2.48 7.10 -6.00
N LEU A 127 2.94 6.65 -7.17
CA LEU A 127 2.95 7.47 -8.37
C LEU A 127 1.54 7.55 -8.98
N THR A 128 1.26 8.64 -9.71
CA THR A 128 -0.01 8.81 -10.45
C THR A 128 -0.22 7.72 -11.52
N SER A 129 0.85 7.09 -11.99
CA SER A 129 0.82 5.92 -12.87
C SER A 129 0.31 4.64 -12.20
N GLY A 130 0.19 4.63 -10.87
CA GLY A 130 -0.19 3.47 -10.06
C GLY A 130 0.98 2.62 -9.58
N VAL A 131 2.24 3.02 -9.83
CA VAL A 131 3.41 2.31 -9.29
C VAL A 131 3.64 2.69 -7.82
N ALA A 132 3.67 1.70 -6.93
CA ALA A 132 4.01 1.91 -5.53
C ALA A 132 5.54 1.88 -5.34
N LEU A 133 6.14 3.02 -5.05
CA LEU A 133 7.53 3.13 -4.62
C LEU A 133 7.63 2.71 -3.16
N ARG A 134 8.55 1.80 -2.84
CA ARG A 134 8.82 1.32 -1.48
C ARG A 134 10.26 1.66 -1.10
N VAL A 135 10.42 2.21 0.09
CA VAL A 135 11.72 2.48 0.71
C VAL A 135 11.69 2.02 2.16
N PRO A 136 12.83 1.61 2.73
CA PRO A 136 12.88 1.31 4.15
C PRO A 136 12.63 2.59 4.97
N PRO A 137 12.06 2.50 6.19
CA PRO A 137 11.64 3.68 6.96
C PRO A 137 12.74 4.73 7.19
N HIS A 138 13.98 4.29 7.43
CA HIS A 138 15.11 5.20 7.62
C HIS A 138 15.46 6.00 6.34
N ALA A 139 15.31 5.37 5.16
CA ALA A 139 15.49 6.06 3.89
C ALA A 139 14.30 6.98 3.58
N ALA A 140 13.09 6.58 3.95
CA ALA A 140 11.89 7.40 3.79
C ALA A 140 12.00 8.74 4.53
N GLU A 141 12.58 8.74 5.73
CA GLU A 141 12.84 9.98 6.47
C GLU A 141 13.82 10.91 5.74
N ALA A 142 14.92 10.35 5.20
CA ALA A 142 15.90 11.12 4.43
C ALA A 142 15.36 11.62 3.09
N LEU A 143 14.45 10.86 2.48
CA LEU A 143 13.85 11.13 1.17
C LEU A 143 12.50 11.82 1.26
N HIS A 144 12.11 12.31 2.44
CA HIS A 144 10.77 12.85 2.69
C HIS A 144 10.32 13.84 1.61
N ASP A 145 11.18 14.76 1.18
CA ASP A 145 10.84 15.78 0.20
C ASP A 145 10.54 15.21 -1.20
N TYR A 146 11.22 14.13 -1.61
CA TYR A 146 10.96 13.42 -2.87
C TYR A 146 9.64 12.65 -2.86
N LEU A 147 9.14 12.27 -1.67
CA LEU A 147 7.93 11.44 -1.51
C LEU A 147 6.65 12.26 -1.30
N ARG A 148 6.73 13.59 -1.45
CA ARG A 148 5.59 14.49 -1.26
C ARG A 148 4.68 14.48 -2.49
N PRO A 149 3.34 14.58 -2.30
CA PRO A 149 2.42 14.79 -3.40
C PRO A 149 2.86 15.94 -4.33
N GLY A 150 2.77 15.73 -5.65
CA GLY A 150 3.09 16.73 -6.67
C GLY A 150 4.55 16.72 -7.15
N VAL A 151 5.47 16.07 -6.42
CA VAL A 151 6.88 16.00 -6.82
C VAL A 151 7.04 14.99 -7.95
N HIS A 152 7.75 15.39 -9.01
CA HIS A 152 8.10 14.50 -10.11
C HIS A 152 9.41 13.79 -9.77
N VAL A 153 9.39 12.47 -9.78
CA VAL A 153 10.56 11.66 -9.43
C VAL A 153 10.87 10.64 -10.50
N GLN A 154 12.12 10.22 -10.54
CA GLN A 154 12.60 9.04 -11.24
C GLN A 154 13.24 8.13 -10.19
N ALA A 155 12.82 6.88 -10.16
CA ALA A 155 13.27 5.88 -9.20
C ALA A 155 13.78 4.63 -9.93
N TRP A 156 14.79 4.00 -9.34
CA TRP A 156 15.41 2.76 -9.80
C TRP A 156 15.48 1.75 -8.67
N GLY A 157 15.42 0.48 -9.03
CA GLY A 157 15.61 -0.60 -8.08
C GLY A 157 15.04 -1.91 -8.59
N HIS A 158 14.43 -2.67 -7.68
CA HIS A 158 13.89 -3.99 -8.00
C HIS A 158 12.37 -3.97 -7.99
N GLY A 159 11.79 -4.19 -9.15
CA GLY A 159 10.37 -4.19 -9.38
C GLY A 159 9.73 -5.56 -9.29
N VAL A 160 8.46 -5.57 -8.89
CA VAL A 160 7.55 -6.69 -9.06
C VAL A 160 6.28 -6.20 -9.76
N VAL A 161 5.91 -6.87 -10.84
CA VAL A 161 4.67 -6.64 -11.58
C VAL A 161 3.74 -7.82 -11.35
N THR A 162 2.51 -7.54 -10.91
CA THR A 162 1.46 -8.56 -10.73
C THR A 162 0.16 -8.09 -11.41
N PRO A 163 -0.82 -8.98 -11.61
CA PRO A 163 -2.15 -8.57 -12.08
C PRO A 163 -2.88 -7.58 -11.15
N HIS A 164 -2.44 -7.44 -9.89
CA HIS A 164 -3.06 -6.56 -8.90
C HIS A 164 -2.38 -5.19 -8.78
N GLY A 165 -1.21 -5.02 -9.39
CA GLY A 165 -0.45 -3.76 -9.35
C GLY A 165 1.04 -3.97 -9.54
N THR A 166 1.78 -2.86 -9.44
CA THR A 166 3.23 -2.81 -9.60
C THR A 166 3.85 -2.12 -8.39
N THR A 167 4.96 -2.67 -7.91
CA THR A 167 5.75 -2.12 -6.80
C THR A 167 7.22 -2.09 -7.19
N LEU A 168 7.91 -1.03 -6.76
CA LEU A 168 9.33 -0.83 -6.97
C LEU A 168 9.99 -0.66 -5.61
N ASP A 169 10.85 -1.61 -5.25
CA ASP A 169 11.76 -1.49 -4.11
C ASP A 169 12.92 -0.59 -4.53
N VAL A 170 12.90 0.66 -4.05
CA VAL A 170 13.74 1.74 -4.55
C VAL A 170 15.13 1.65 -3.92
N SER A 171 16.15 1.53 -4.77
CA SER A 171 17.56 1.67 -4.38
C SER A 171 18.08 3.09 -4.59
N GLU A 172 17.59 3.77 -5.63
CA GLU A 172 18.00 5.14 -5.98
C GLU A 172 16.78 5.95 -6.43
N ILE A 173 16.75 7.22 -6.05
CA ILE A 173 15.68 8.17 -6.44
C ILE A 173 16.28 9.53 -6.75
N ALA A 174 15.74 10.18 -7.76
CA ALA A 174 16.07 11.55 -8.14
C ALA A 174 14.78 12.34 -8.37
N GLU A 175 14.81 13.63 -8.08
CA GLU A 175 13.76 14.57 -8.46
C GLU A 175 13.99 14.97 -9.92
N LEU A 176 12.92 14.92 -10.72
CA LEU A 176 12.91 15.46 -12.06
C LEU A 176 12.57 16.94 -11.94
N VAL A 177 13.61 17.76 -11.88
CA VAL A 177 13.45 19.21 -12.01
C VAL A 177 13.36 19.46 -13.52
N ASP A 178 12.18 19.84 -14.00
CA ASP A 178 12.08 20.44 -15.33
C ASP A 178 13.05 21.63 -15.33
N ALA A 179 14.05 21.60 -16.22
CA ALA A 179 14.87 22.77 -16.44
C ALA A 179 13.93 23.85 -16.95
N ASP A 180 13.60 24.82 -16.08
CA ASP A 180 12.84 25.99 -16.45
C ASP A 180 13.39 26.52 -17.78
N ALA A 181 12.54 26.53 -18.80
CA ALA A 181 12.85 27.14 -20.07
C ALA A 181 13.18 28.62 -19.81
N GLU A 182 14.42 28.97 -20.15
CA GLU A 182 15.01 30.31 -20.09
C GLU A 182 14.12 31.41 -20.69
#